data_AF-A0A6J8F0Q3-F1
#
_entry.id   AF-A0A6J8F0Q3-F1
#
_cell.length_a   1.000
_cell.length_b   1.000
_cell.length_c   1.000
_cell.angle_alpha   90.00
_cell.angle_beta   90.00
_cell.angle_gamma   90.00
#
_symmetry.space_group_name_H-M   'P 1'
#
loop_
_entity.id
_entity.type
_entity.pdbx_description
1 polymer ?
#
loop_
_entity_poly.entity_id
_entity_poly.type
_entity_poly.pdbx_seq_one_letter_code
_entity_poly.pdbx_strand_id
1 'polypeptide(L)'
;MVTVGKYDGKHPALTCATTAGKVLIHSPHTRGQRGGRVDTTKDQDINLLNINQQVSSVCAGSLNGKNDILAIGTQTNILAYDVNNNSDLFYKDCADGANCIVIGKLGTIIEPMVLIGGNCSLQGYNQDGNDIFWTVTGDNVCSLALVDFNAQGQNQLVVGSEDFDIRVFREDEIIAEMTETEAITSLCPMMDSRFGYALANGTVGVYDRSARYWRIKSKNQALTIHSFDIDSDGVAELITGWSNGKADYRLDGTQQLLCVSTEGEIKAYNPAPAEMRGNLMDANLTGCF
;
A
#
# COMPACT_ATOMS: atom_id res chain seq x y z
N MET A 1 -3.58 -7.37 -4.95
CA MET A 1 -2.36 -6.55 -5.11
C MET A 1 -2.66 -5.42 -6.08
N VAL A 2 -2.61 -4.18 -5.60
CA VAL A 2 -2.97 -2.98 -6.36
C VAL A 2 -1.97 -1.89 -6.01
N THR A 3 -1.61 -1.05 -6.97
CA THR A 3 -0.82 0.16 -6.75
C THR A 3 -1.23 1.25 -7.72
N VAL A 4 -0.87 2.50 -7.43
CA VAL A 4 -1.10 3.65 -8.30
C VAL A 4 0.25 4.32 -8.51
N GLY A 5 0.59 4.60 -9.76
CA GLY A 5 1.84 5.24 -10.13
C GLY A 5 1.67 6.27 -11.24
N LYS A 6 2.52 7.29 -11.25
CA LYS A 6 2.68 8.27 -12.32
C LYS A 6 3.80 7.82 -13.26
N TYR A 7 3.49 6.82 -14.09
CA TYR A 7 4.47 6.19 -14.97
C TYR A 7 5.04 7.13 -16.04
N ASP A 8 4.24 8.08 -16.52
CA ASP A 8 4.67 9.14 -17.45
C ASP A 8 5.22 10.40 -16.71
N GLY A 9 5.35 10.31 -15.38
CA GLY A 9 5.77 11.40 -14.50
C GLY A 9 4.70 12.44 -14.18
N LYS A 10 3.48 12.31 -14.72
CA LYS A 10 2.43 13.34 -14.59
C LYS A 10 1.07 12.76 -14.18
N HIS A 11 0.57 11.80 -14.93
CA HIS A 11 -0.80 11.31 -14.80
C HIS A 11 -0.84 10.00 -14.00
N PRO A 12 -1.75 9.87 -13.03
CA PRO A 12 -1.89 8.63 -12.27
C PRO A 12 -2.46 7.52 -13.15
N ALA A 13 -1.93 6.32 -12.96
CA ALA A 13 -2.40 5.09 -13.56
C ALA A 13 -2.62 4.03 -12.48
N LEU A 14 -3.70 3.27 -12.59
CA LEU A 14 -4.02 2.18 -11.68
C LEU A 14 -3.36 0.89 -12.18
N THR A 15 -2.70 0.15 -11.30
CA THR A 15 -2.07 -1.13 -11.63
C THR A 15 -2.56 -2.24 -10.71
N CYS A 16 -2.96 -3.36 -11.29
CA CYS A 16 -3.52 -4.50 -10.56
C CYS A 16 -2.90 -5.80 -11.06
N ALA A 17 -2.39 -6.63 -10.15
CA ALA A 17 -2.02 -7.99 -10.51
C ALA A 17 -3.27 -8.90 -10.58
N THR A 18 -3.24 -9.88 -11.47
CA THR A 18 -4.33 -10.83 -11.72
C THR A 18 -3.91 -12.26 -11.38
N THR A 19 -4.88 -13.14 -11.16
CA THR A 19 -4.64 -14.56 -10.86
C THR A 19 -4.01 -15.34 -12.01
N ALA A 20 -4.03 -14.80 -13.24
CA ALA A 20 -3.46 -15.43 -14.43
C ALA A 20 -1.98 -15.09 -14.68
N GLY A 21 -1.28 -14.53 -13.69
CA GLY A 21 0.12 -14.11 -13.85
C GLY A 21 0.29 -12.94 -14.82
N LYS A 22 -0.72 -12.07 -14.89
CA LYS A 22 -0.70 -10.83 -15.67
C LYS A 22 -0.83 -9.63 -14.74
N VAL A 23 -0.22 -8.52 -15.13
CA VAL A 23 -0.41 -7.22 -14.50
C VAL A 23 -1.15 -6.30 -15.46
N LEU A 24 -2.26 -5.77 -15.00
CA LEU A 24 -3.10 -4.82 -15.72
C LEU A 24 -2.72 -3.41 -15.32
N ILE A 25 -2.54 -2.53 -16.30
CA ILE A 25 -2.25 -1.11 -16.12
C ILE A 25 -3.35 -0.31 -16.82
N HIS A 26 -4.11 0.47 -16.05
CA HIS A 26 -5.18 1.33 -16.54
C HIS A 26 -4.77 2.80 -16.46
N SER A 27 -4.63 3.44 -17.62
CA SER A 27 -4.18 4.83 -17.78
C SER A 27 -5.22 5.64 -18.57
N PRO A 28 -6.23 6.23 -17.89
CA PRO A 28 -7.34 6.91 -18.57
C PRO A 28 -6.92 8.21 -19.29
N HIS A 29 -5.75 8.76 -18.95
CA HIS A 29 -5.25 10.03 -19.47
C HIS A 29 -4.47 9.91 -20.79
N THR A 30 -4.21 8.69 -21.27
CA THR A 30 -3.45 8.45 -22.51
C THR A 30 -4.26 8.78 -23.79
N ARG A 31 -5.59 8.99 -23.67
CA ARG A 31 -6.51 9.29 -24.79
C ARG A 31 -6.17 10.55 -25.60
N GLY A 32 -5.30 11.44 -25.12
CA GLY A 32 -5.10 12.77 -25.70
C GLY A 32 -3.98 12.96 -26.73
N GLN A 33 -3.06 11.99 -26.94
CA GLN A 33 -1.84 12.26 -27.71
C GLN A 33 -1.83 11.84 -29.20
N ARG A 34 -2.86 11.14 -29.70
CA ARG A 34 -2.94 10.82 -31.14
C ARG A 34 -4.08 11.58 -31.80
N GLY A 35 -3.73 12.71 -32.42
CA GLY A 35 -4.61 13.45 -33.32
C GLY A 35 -5.02 12.58 -34.50
N GLY A 36 -6.26 12.11 -34.50
CA GLY A 36 -6.85 11.29 -35.56
C GLY A 36 -8.30 10.97 -35.20
N ARG A 37 -9.19 10.92 -36.20
CA ARG A 37 -10.64 10.72 -36.07
C ARG A 37 -10.99 9.69 -34.98
N VAL A 38 -11.85 10.11 -34.05
CA VAL A 38 -12.38 9.34 -32.92
C VAL A 38 -12.99 8.04 -33.43
N ASP A 39 -12.34 6.91 -33.11
CA ASP A 39 -12.90 5.58 -33.20
C ASP A 39 -13.08 5.04 -31.79
N THR A 40 -14.34 4.86 -31.38
CA THR A 40 -14.78 4.56 -30.01
C THR A 40 -14.54 3.10 -29.63
N THR A 41 -13.29 2.66 -29.57
CA THR A 41 -12.94 1.37 -28.95
C THR A 41 -12.60 1.59 -27.47
N LYS A 42 -13.45 1.04 -26.58
CA LYS A 42 -13.44 1.29 -25.12
C LYS A 42 -12.23 0.71 -24.36
N ASP A 43 -11.35 -0.05 -25.01
CA ASP A 43 -10.26 -0.80 -24.36
C ASP A 43 -8.86 -0.19 -24.54
N GLN A 44 -8.71 1.01 -25.10
CA GLN A 44 -7.38 1.62 -25.33
C GLN A 44 -6.66 2.09 -24.05
N ASP A 45 -7.37 2.18 -22.92
CA ASP A 45 -6.79 2.68 -21.67
C ASP A 45 -6.16 1.58 -20.83
N ILE A 46 -6.28 0.32 -21.24
CA ILE A 46 -5.83 -0.86 -20.49
C ILE A 46 -4.68 -1.54 -21.23
N ASN A 47 -3.52 -1.60 -20.57
CA ASN A 47 -2.37 -2.39 -21.01
C ASN A 47 -2.22 -3.63 -20.13
N LEU A 48 -1.84 -4.76 -20.74
CA LEU A 48 -1.59 -6.02 -20.04
C LEU A 48 -0.13 -6.41 -20.21
N LEU A 49 0.57 -6.56 -19.08
CA LEU A 49 1.92 -7.10 -18.99
C LEU A 49 1.84 -8.58 -18.60
N ASN A 50 2.47 -9.46 -19.39
CA ASN A 50 2.50 -10.89 -19.12
C ASN A 50 3.74 -11.24 -18.30
N ILE A 51 3.56 -11.61 -17.02
CA ILE A 51 4.65 -12.03 -16.13
C ILE A 51 4.92 -13.53 -16.28
N ASN A 52 3.90 -14.30 -16.67
CA ASN A 52 3.96 -15.76 -16.83
C ASN A 52 4.37 -16.52 -15.55
N GLN A 53 4.25 -15.87 -14.40
CA GLN A 53 4.44 -16.42 -13.07
C GLN A 53 3.37 -15.85 -12.14
N GLN A 54 3.13 -16.51 -11.02
CA GLN A 54 2.25 -15.98 -9.98
C GLN A 54 2.91 -14.75 -9.34
N VAL A 55 2.25 -13.60 -9.46
CA VAL A 55 2.68 -12.35 -8.81
C VAL A 55 2.36 -12.44 -7.32
N SER A 56 3.33 -12.11 -6.48
CA SER A 56 3.19 -12.07 -5.01
C SER A 56 3.11 -10.65 -4.48
N SER A 57 3.67 -9.67 -5.19
CA SER A 57 3.65 -8.27 -4.77
C SER A 57 3.79 -7.31 -5.97
N VAL A 58 3.22 -6.10 -5.82
CA VAL A 58 3.41 -4.99 -6.77
C VAL A 58 3.55 -3.68 -6.01
N CYS A 59 4.42 -2.79 -6.48
CA CYS A 59 4.59 -1.46 -5.92
C CYS A 59 4.98 -0.48 -7.04
N ALA A 60 4.49 0.75 -6.97
CA ALA A 60 4.92 1.84 -7.83
C ALA A 60 5.57 2.93 -6.98
N GLY A 61 6.67 3.49 -7.48
CA GLY A 61 7.40 4.57 -6.81
C GLY A 61 8.63 4.99 -7.58
N SER A 62 9.20 6.13 -7.23
CA SER A 62 10.29 6.72 -8.00
C SER A 62 11.67 6.23 -7.57
N LEU A 63 12.45 5.71 -8.53
CA LEU A 63 13.87 5.37 -8.36
C LEU A 63 14.82 6.44 -8.93
N ASN A 64 14.32 7.31 -9.81
CA ASN A 64 15.13 8.28 -10.57
C ASN A 64 14.68 9.74 -10.37
N GLY A 65 13.61 9.97 -9.58
CA GLY A 65 13.03 11.28 -9.32
C GLY A 65 12.22 11.90 -10.48
N LYS A 66 12.00 11.16 -11.58
CA LYS A 66 11.33 11.66 -12.79
C LYS A 66 9.94 11.07 -12.98
N ASN A 67 9.85 9.76 -12.89
CA ASN A 67 8.63 8.99 -13.04
C ASN A 67 8.60 7.86 -12.01
N ASP A 68 7.41 7.27 -11.82
CA ASP A 68 7.28 6.06 -11.04
C ASP A 68 7.69 4.85 -11.88
N ILE A 69 8.38 3.92 -11.23
CA ILE A 69 8.75 2.61 -11.74
C ILE A 69 7.82 1.58 -11.13
N LEU A 70 7.38 0.62 -11.94
CA LEU A 70 6.57 -0.50 -11.47
C LEU A 70 7.50 -1.64 -11.04
N ALA A 71 7.54 -1.95 -9.76
CA ALA A 71 8.17 -3.15 -9.23
C ALA A 71 7.15 -4.29 -9.11
N ILE A 72 7.53 -5.48 -9.57
CA ILE A 72 6.70 -6.69 -9.61
C ILE A 72 7.51 -7.83 -9.01
N GLY A 73 7.03 -8.36 -7.89
CA GLY A 73 7.62 -9.50 -7.21
C GLY A 73 6.89 -10.80 -7.52
N THR A 74 7.65 -11.87 -7.63
CA THR A 74 7.17 -13.26 -7.63
C THR A 74 7.87 -14.03 -6.50
N GLN A 75 7.54 -15.31 -6.35
CA GLN A 75 8.23 -16.16 -5.38
C GLN A 75 9.70 -16.42 -5.72
N THR A 76 10.14 -16.10 -6.95
CA THR A 76 11.50 -16.40 -7.43
C THR A 76 12.20 -15.22 -8.07
N ASN A 77 11.51 -14.11 -8.34
CA ASN A 77 12.04 -13.02 -9.14
C ASN A 77 11.53 -11.65 -8.67
N ILE A 78 12.32 -10.62 -8.95
CA ILE A 78 11.93 -9.21 -8.85
C ILE A 78 12.21 -8.52 -10.17
N LEU A 79 11.21 -7.83 -10.69
CA LEU A 79 11.27 -7.02 -11.92
C LEU A 79 10.98 -5.56 -11.56
N ALA A 80 11.89 -4.66 -11.93
CA ALA A 80 11.62 -3.22 -11.97
C ALA A 80 11.44 -2.79 -13.43
N TYR A 81 10.28 -2.24 -13.74
CA TYR A 81 9.83 -2.00 -15.11
C TYR A 81 9.40 -0.54 -15.33
N ASP A 82 9.98 0.10 -16.34
CA ASP A 82 9.55 1.40 -16.82
C ASP A 82 8.38 1.24 -17.78
N VAL A 83 7.18 1.50 -17.27
CA VAL A 83 5.93 1.39 -18.02
C VAL A 83 5.88 2.39 -19.18
N ASN A 84 6.45 3.59 -19.03
CA ASN A 84 6.38 4.63 -20.06
C ASN A 84 7.32 4.32 -21.24
N ASN A 85 8.50 3.79 -20.94
CA ASN A 85 9.49 3.42 -21.97
C ASN A 85 9.37 1.96 -22.43
N ASN A 86 8.49 1.16 -21.82
CA ASN A 86 8.31 -0.27 -22.09
C ASN A 86 9.66 -1.02 -22.02
N SER A 87 10.38 -0.83 -20.92
CA SER A 87 11.72 -1.38 -20.73
C SER A 87 11.96 -1.82 -19.30
N ASP A 88 12.68 -2.93 -19.15
CA ASP A 88 13.15 -3.39 -17.84
C ASP A 88 14.29 -2.49 -17.37
N LEU A 89 14.23 -2.00 -16.13
CA LEU A 89 15.38 -1.42 -15.45
C LEU A 89 16.31 -2.54 -14.99
N PHE A 90 15.73 -3.53 -14.32
CA PHE A 90 16.42 -4.76 -13.97
C PHE A 90 15.43 -5.91 -13.79
N TYR A 91 15.95 -7.13 -13.97
CA TYR A 91 15.28 -8.39 -13.64
C TYR A 91 16.28 -9.25 -12.86
N LYS A 92 15.92 -9.67 -11.65
CA LYS A 92 16.80 -10.44 -10.76
C LYS A 92 16.10 -11.67 -10.21
N ASP A 93 16.90 -12.69 -9.94
CA ASP A 93 16.48 -13.83 -9.13
C ASP A 93 16.41 -13.41 -7.67
N CYS A 94 15.33 -13.80 -7.01
CA CYS A 94 15.08 -13.59 -5.58
C CYS A 94 14.75 -14.95 -4.97
N ALA A 95 15.79 -15.63 -4.46
CA ALA A 95 15.68 -17.01 -3.97
C ALA A 95 14.72 -17.14 -2.76
N ASP A 96 14.65 -16.10 -1.93
CA ASP A 96 13.79 -16.06 -0.75
C ASP A 96 12.38 -15.53 -1.09
N GLY A 97 12.13 -15.14 -2.34
CA GLY A 97 10.87 -14.59 -2.82
C GLY A 97 10.61 -13.12 -2.44
N ALA A 98 9.73 -12.48 -3.20
CA ALA A 98 9.30 -11.10 -2.97
C ALA A 98 7.85 -11.07 -2.48
N ASN A 99 7.63 -11.37 -1.20
CA ASN A 99 6.31 -11.44 -0.57
C ASN A 99 5.65 -10.06 -0.48
N CYS A 100 6.46 -9.02 -0.24
CA CYS A 100 6.02 -7.63 -0.21
C CYS A 100 7.13 -6.69 -0.71
N ILE A 101 6.74 -5.50 -1.20
CA ILE A 101 7.65 -4.52 -1.80
C ILE A 101 7.29 -3.12 -1.32
N VAL A 102 8.30 -2.31 -1.04
CA VAL A 102 8.19 -0.85 -0.91
C VAL A 102 9.31 -0.16 -1.70
N ILE A 103 9.02 0.99 -2.31
CA ILE A 103 10.03 1.78 -3.03
C ILE A 103 10.27 3.08 -2.28
N GLY A 104 11.52 3.41 -2.02
CA GLY A 104 11.90 4.67 -1.39
C GLY A 104 13.32 4.70 -0.85
N LYS A 105 13.61 5.69 -0.01
CA LYS A 105 14.91 5.85 0.65
C LYS A 105 14.86 5.23 2.05
N LEU A 106 15.97 4.62 2.45
CA LEU A 106 16.16 4.00 3.77
C LEU A 106 17.36 4.64 4.47
N GLY A 107 17.12 5.20 5.66
CA GLY A 107 18.17 5.74 6.54
C GLY A 107 19.03 6.80 5.86
N THR A 108 20.34 6.56 5.87
CA THR A 108 21.35 7.42 5.27
C THR A 108 21.67 7.08 3.82
N ILE A 109 21.07 6.00 3.28
CA ILE A 109 21.33 5.56 1.91
C ILE A 109 20.72 6.59 0.93
N ILE A 110 21.60 7.17 0.11
CA ILE A 110 21.28 8.34 -0.73
C ILE A 110 20.31 7.96 -1.86
N GLU A 111 20.55 6.79 -2.46
CA GLU A 111 19.80 6.26 -3.60
C GLU A 111 18.46 5.65 -3.12
N PRO A 112 17.33 6.03 -3.74
CA PRO A 112 16.09 5.28 -3.55
C PRO A 112 16.26 3.87 -4.13
N MET A 113 15.53 2.92 -3.57
CA MET A 113 15.68 1.51 -3.88
C MET A 113 14.33 0.79 -3.85
N VAL A 114 14.30 -0.37 -4.49
CA VAL A 114 13.22 -1.36 -4.37
C VAL A 114 13.57 -2.25 -3.19
N LEU A 115 12.90 -2.05 -2.05
CA LEU A 115 13.00 -2.90 -0.87
C LEU A 115 12.01 -4.04 -0.97
N ILE A 116 12.49 -5.26 -0.76
CA ILE A 116 11.70 -6.48 -0.82
C ILE A 116 11.82 -7.25 0.50
N GLY A 117 10.70 -7.83 0.92
CA GLY A 117 10.66 -8.77 2.03
C GLY A 117 10.29 -10.16 1.53
N GLY A 118 11.08 -11.15 1.91
CA GLY A 118 10.93 -12.54 1.51
C GLY A 118 10.83 -13.50 2.70
N ASN A 119 11.32 -14.71 2.51
CA ASN A 119 11.37 -15.75 3.52
C ASN A 119 12.56 -15.52 4.46
N CYS A 120 12.29 -14.90 5.61
CA CYS A 120 13.28 -14.52 6.62
C CYS A 120 14.36 -13.51 6.14
N SER A 121 14.18 -12.85 5.00
CA SER A 121 15.17 -11.91 4.45
C SER A 121 14.56 -10.60 3.96
N LEU A 122 15.39 -9.57 3.97
CA LEU A 122 15.12 -8.25 3.43
C LEU A 122 16.24 -7.90 2.44
N GLN A 123 15.89 -7.44 1.24
CA GLN A 123 16.86 -7.04 0.21
C GLN A 123 16.47 -5.68 -0.39
N GLY A 124 17.43 -4.91 -0.89
CA GLY A 124 17.22 -3.60 -1.48
C GLY A 124 18.06 -3.39 -2.72
N TYR A 125 17.39 -3.16 -3.85
CA TYR A 125 18.03 -2.97 -5.15
C TYR A 125 17.94 -1.53 -5.62
N ASN A 126 19.06 -0.96 -6.08
CA ASN A 126 19.06 0.35 -6.71
C ASN A 126 18.48 0.29 -8.15
N GLN A 127 18.45 1.43 -8.85
CA GLN A 127 17.91 1.51 -10.22
C GLN A 127 18.63 0.60 -11.24
N ASP A 128 19.90 0.27 -11.00
CA ASP A 128 20.72 -0.59 -11.86
C ASP A 128 20.58 -2.08 -11.50
N GLY A 129 19.79 -2.39 -10.45
CA GLY A 129 19.63 -3.73 -9.92
C GLY A 129 20.81 -4.20 -9.05
N ASN A 130 21.67 -3.29 -8.58
CA ASN A 130 22.70 -3.64 -7.61
C ASN A 130 22.07 -3.80 -6.23
N ASP A 131 22.44 -4.87 -5.52
CA ASP A 131 22.07 -5.07 -4.13
C ASP A 131 22.88 -4.10 -3.25
N ILE A 132 22.17 -3.19 -2.60
CA ILE A 132 22.74 -2.14 -1.74
C ILE A 132 22.23 -2.20 -0.31
N PHE A 133 21.36 -3.17 -0.01
CA PHE A 133 20.82 -3.38 1.33
C PHE A 133 20.43 -4.85 1.47
N TRP A 134 20.94 -5.50 2.50
CA TRP A 134 20.57 -6.88 2.81
C TRP A 134 20.61 -7.10 4.32
N THR A 135 19.58 -7.75 4.86
CA THR A 135 19.58 -8.23 6.25
C THR A 135 18.61 -9.41 6.42
N VAL A 136 18.67 -10.03 7.60
CA VAL A 136 17.84 -11.18 7.99
C VAL A 136 16.83 -10.73 9.04
N THR A 137 15.63 -11.29 8.98
CA THR A 137 14.59 -11.09 10.00
C THR A 137 14.15 -12.43 10.62
N GLY A 138 13.32 -12.39 11.66
CA GLY A 138 12.93 -13.56 12.45
C GLY A 138 12.13 -14.61 11.67
N ASP A 139 11.24 -14.17 10.78
CA ASP A 139 10.32 -15.03 10.03
C ASP A 139 9.93 -14.39 8.69
N ASN A 140 9.11 -15.07 7.90
CA ASN A 140 8.56 -14.59 6.63
C ASN A 140 8.00 -13.17 6.75
N VAL A 141 8.45 -12.29 5.86
CA VAL A 141 8.01 -10.90 5.83
C VAL A 141 6.69 -10.80 5.09
N CYS A 142 5.69 -10.26 5.76
CA CYS A 142 4.33 -10.11 5.23
C CYS A 142 4.04 -8.69 4.74
N SER A 143 4.64 -7.69 5.36
CA SER A 143 4.40 -6.29 5.02
C SER A 143 5.58 -5.39 5.35
N LEU A 144 5.70 -4.30 4.60
CA LEU A 144 6.75 -3.29 4.74
C LEU A 144 6.16 -1.89 4.70
N ALA A 145 6.75 -0.97 5.45
CA ALA A 145 6.50 0.46 5.34
C ALA A 145 7.78 1.26 5.60
N LEU A 146 7.95 2.38 4.90
CA LEU A 146 9.00 3.36 5.19
C LEU A 146 8.39 4.47 6.06
N VAL A 147 8.91 4.64 7.27
CA VAL A 147 8.37 5.57 8.28
C VAL A 147 9.52 6.36 8.91
N ASP A 148 9.39 7.68 9.05
CA ASP A 148 10.31 8.49 9.87
C ASP A 148 10.04 8.24 11.36
N PHE A 149 10.39 7.04 11.82
CA PHE A 149 10.01 6.51 13.13
C PHE A 149 10.57 7.35 14.28
N ASN A 150 11.77 7.89 14.13
CA ASN A 150 12.41 8.74 15.14
C ASN A 150 12.24 10.24 14.91
N ALA A 151 11.45 10.67 13.92
CA ALA A 151 11.22 12.06 13.55
C ALA A 151 12.52 12.85 13.27
N GLN A 152 13.47 12.21 12.57
CA GLN A 152 14.76 12.80 12.19
C GLN A 152 14.85 13.16 10.70
N GLY A 153 13.74 13.06 9.96
CA GLY A 153 13.69 13.31 8.52
C GLY A 153 14.31 12.19 7.69
N GLN A 154 14.50 11.01 8.29
CA GLN A 154 15.04 9.82 7.63
C GLN A 154 14.12 8.65 7.88
N ASN A 155 13.77 7.92 6.82
CA ASN A 155 12.90 6.75 6.97
C ASN A 155 13.67 5.59 7.59
N GLN A 156 13.01 4.89 8.49
CA GLN A 156 13.33 3.52 8.90
C GLN A 156 12.39 2.55 8.20
N LEU A 157 12.82 1.30 8.09
CA LEU A 157 12.03 0.23 7.51
C LEU A 157 11.25 -0.47 8.63
N VAL A 158 9.94 -0.32 8.62
CA VAL A 158 9.02 -1.05 9.50
C VAL A 158 8.63 -2.34 8.79
N VAL A 159 8.83 -3.47 9.46
CA VAL A 159 8.72 -4.83 8.92
C VAL A 159 7.73 -5.61 9.76
N GLY A 160 6.68 -6.14 9.14
CA GLY A 160 5.71 -7.02 9.77
C GLY A 160 5.93 -8.47 9.33
N SER A 161 6.05 -9.38 10.30
CA SER A 161 6.40 -10.79 10.07
C SER A 161 5.29 -11.77 10.50
N GLU A 162 5.41 -13.04 10.08
CA GLU A 162 4.49 -14.13 10.46
C GLU A 162 4.64 -14.57 11.92
N ASP A 163 5.77 -14.27 12.57
CA ASP A 163 6.04 -14.52 14.00
C ASP A 163 5.37 -13.53 14.96
N PHE A 164 4.48 -12.69 14.42
CA PHE A 164 3.67 -11.69 15.14
C PHE A 164 4.46 -10.45 15.57
N ASP A 165 5.71 -10.30 15.15
CA ASP A 165 6.50 -9.13 15.49
C ASP A 165 6.48 -8.07 14.38
N ILE A 166 6.41 -6.81 14.83
CA ILE A 166 6.72 -5.62 14.03
C ILE A 166 8.13 -5.17 14.43
N ARG A 167 9.07 -5.19 13.49
CA ARG A 167 10.47 -4.78 13.71
C ARG A 167 10.75 -3.49 12.95
N VAL A 168 11.52 -2.59 13.56
CA VAL A 168 11.93 -1.33 12.94
C VAL A 168 13.42 -1.37 12.72
N PHE A 169 13.81 -1.37 11.45
CA PHE A 169 15.20 -1.39 11.01
C PHE A 169 15.67 0.02 10.65
N ARG A 170 16.75 0.46 11.28
CA ARG A 170 17.58 1.54 10.78
C ARG A 170 18.74 0.88 10.05
N GLU A 171 18.62 0.79 8.73
CA GLU A 171 19.58 0.04 7.92
C GLU A 171 19.68 -1.40 8.43
N ASP A 172 20.85 -1.87 8.88
CA ASP A 172 21.06 -3.23 9.39
C ASP A 172 20.75 -3.39 10.88
N GLU A 173 20.44 -2.31 11.61
CA GLU A 173 20.17 -2.32 13.06
C GLU A 173 18.66 -2.35 13.35
N ILE A 174 18.22 -3.30 14.20
CA ILE A 174 16.87 -3.28 14.78
C ILE A 174 16.84 -2.30 15.94
N ILE A 175 16.06 -1.22 15.81
CA ILE A 175 15.94 -0.16 16.82
C ILE A 175 14.69 -0.25 17.67
N ALA A 176 13.69 -1.02 17.24
CA ALA A 176 12.47 -1.30 17.99
C ALA A 176 11.83 -2.61 17.54
N GLU A 177 11.15 -3.26 18.47
CA GLU A 177 10.35 -4.47 18.24
C GLU A 177 9.06 -4.38 19.03
N MET A 178 7.94 -4.69 18.39
CA MET A 178 6.62 -4.73 19.02
C MET A 178 5.93 -6.04 18.67
N THR A 179 5.65 -6.86 19.67
CA THR A 179 4.90 -8.11 19.51
C THR A 179 3.39 -7.87 19.50
N GLU A 180 2.74 -8.39 18.48
CA GLU A 180 1.29 -8.42 18.31
C GLU A 180 0.72 -9.81 18.63
N THR A 181 -0.53 -10.06 18.25
CA THR A 181 -1.26 -11.29 18.60
C THR A 181 -1.51 -12.19 17.40
N GLU A 182 -1.03 -11.79 16.22
CA GLU A 182 -1.11 -12.51 14.95
C GLU A 182 -0.18 -11.85 13.92
N ALA A 183 0.02 -12.53 12.79
CA ALA A 183 0.79 -12.12 11.63
C ALA A 183 0.31 -10.77 11.09
N ILE A 184 1.29 -9.94 10.73
CA ILE A 184 1.07 -8.56 10.32
C ILE A 184 0.86 -8.52 8.81
N THR A 185 -0.40 -8.43 8.40
CA THR A 185 -0.80 -8.52 6.99
C THR A 185 -0.67 -7.20 6.24
N SER A 186 -0.61 -6.07 6.93
CA SER A 186 -0.41 -4.76 6.30
C SER A 186 0.19 -3.76 7.27
N LEU A 187 1.08 -2.93 6.75
CA LEU A 187 1.63 -1.74 7.40
C LEU A 187 1.36 -0.54 6.50
N CYS A 188 1.13 0.62 7.10
CA CYS A 188 0.88 1.85 6.36
C CYS A 188 1.52 3.04 7.09
N PRO A 189 2.44 3.79 6.47
CA PRO A 189 2.97 4.99 7.07
C PRO A 189 1.84 6.03 7.24
N MET A 190 1.85 6.75 8.34
CA MET A 190 0.93 7.86 8.61
C MET A 190 1.73 9.15 8.85
N MET A 191 1.05 10.23 9.23
CA MET A 191 1.71 11.49 9.58
C MET A 191 2.67 11.30 10.78
N ASP A 192 3.76 12.07 10.77
CA ASP A 192 4.84 12.02 11.76
C ASP A 192 5.47 10.61 11.89
N SER A 193 5.68 10.16 13.12
CA SER A 193 6.23 8.84 13.46
C SER A 193 5.16 7.75 13.58
N ARG A 194 3.93 8.01 13.11
CA ARG A 194 2.83 7.07 13.22
C ARG A 194 2.78 6.11 12.05
N PHE A 195 2.27 4.91 12.32
CA PHE A 195 1.95 3.95 11.28
C PHE A 195 0.77 3.09 11.69
N GLY A 196 -0.09 2.81 10.70
CA GLY A 196 -1.18 1.84 10.82
C GLY A 196 -0.66 0.42 10.65
N TYR A 197 -1.30 -0.52 11.34
CA TYR A 197 -1.04 -1.94 11.21
C TYR A 197 -2.35 -2.73 11.16
N ALA A 198 -2.34 -3.85 10.42
CA ALA A 198 -3.43 -4.81 10.37
C ALA A 198 -2.92 -6.23 10.62
N LEU A 199 -3.70 -7.03 11.33
CA LEU A 199 -3.39 -8.41 11.65
C LEU A 199 -4.35 -9.39 10.95
N ALA A 200 -3.89 -10.61 10.72
CA ALA A 200 -4.69 -11.69 10.12
C ALA A 200 -5.98 -12.03 10.91
N ASN A 201 -6.03 -11.73 12.21
CA ASN A 201 -7.21 -11.93 13.06
C ASN A 201 -8.26 -10.79 13.01
N GLY A 202 -8.13 -9.83 12.09
CA GLY A 202 -9.06 -8.70 11.95
C GLY A 202 -8.82 -7.56 12.95
N THR A 203 -7.67 -7.53 13.62
CA THR A 203 -7.22 -6.37 14.40
C THR A 203 -6.64 -5.31 13.48
N VAL A 204 -7.00 -4.06 13.71
CA VAL A 204 -6.40 -2.87 13.07
C VAL A 204 -6.06 -1.87 14.14
N GLY A 205 -4.92 -1.22 14.04
CA GLY A 205 -4.51 -0.21 14.99
C GLY A 205 -3.49 0.76 14.43
N VAL A 206 -3.07 1.69 15.28
CA VAL A 206 -2.03 2.67 14.99
C VAL A 206 -1.02 2.65 16.11
N TYR A 207 0.25 2.67 15.74
CA TYR A 207 1.37 2.96 16.62
C TYR A 207 1.83 4.40 16.43
N ASP A 208 2.28 5.03 17.51
CA ASP A 208 3.22 6.15 17.47
C ASP A 208 4.53 5.68 18.10
N ARG A 209 5.58 5.55 17.28
CA ARG A 209 6.81 4.83 17.67
C ARG A 209 6.46 3.42 18.20
N SER A 210 6.94 3.07 19.40
CA SER A 210 6.65 1.79 20.05
C SER A 210 5.38 1.81 20.91
N ALA A 211 4.68 2.96 21.02
CA ALA A 211 3.48 3.09 21.82
C ALA A 211 2.24 2.85 20.95
N ARG A 212 1.43 1.85 21.31
CA ARG A 212 0.16 1.60 20.62
C ARG A 212 -0.80 2.75 20.92
N TYR A 213 -1.13 3.54 19.90
CA TYR A 213 -2.01 4.70 20.01
C TYR A 213 -3.47 4.28 20.17
N TRP A 214 -3.94 3.38 19.31
CA TRP A 214 -5.24 2.71 19.44
C TRP A 214 -5.26 1.38 18.68
N ARG A 215 -6.25 0.53 18.99
CA ARG A 215 -6.59 -0.65 18.20
C ARG A 215 -8.07 -0.99 18.31
N ILE A 216 -8.59 -1.61 17.27
CA ILE A 216 -9.90 -2.26 17.25
C ILE A 216 -9.77 -3.70 16.77
N LYS A 217 -10.76 -4.54 17.06
CA LYS A 217 -10.86 -5.89 16.50
C LYS A 217 -12.23 -6.09 15.87
N SER A 218 -12.22 -6.60 14.65
CA SER A 218 -13.42 -6.93 13.88
C SER A 218 -13.52 -8.45 13.68
N LYS A 219 -14.73 -8.93 13.35
CA LYS A 219 -14.92 -10.31 12.86
C LYS A 219 -14.46 -10.45 11.40
N ASN A 220 -14.43 -9.35 10.66
CA ASN A 220 -13.97 -9.31 9.27
C ASN A 220 -12.48 -8.97 9.26
N GLN A 221 -11.74 -9.56 8.34
CA GLN A 221 -10.32 -9.27 8.15
C GLN A 221 -10.17 -7.93 7.43
N ALA A 222 -9.14 -7.16 7.81
CA ALA A 222 -8.72 -6.01 7.02
C ALA A 222 -7.88 -6.52 5.85
N LEU A 223 -8.35 -6.26 4.62
CA LEU A 223 -7.67 -6.64 3.38
C LEU A 223 -6.66 -5.59 2.93
N THR A 224 -6.88 -4.33 3.31
CA THR A 224 -5.99 -3.22 3.00
C THR A 224 -6.20 -2.10 4.02
N ILE A 225 -5.11 -1.37 4.29
CA ILE A 225 -5.13 -0.12 5.04
C ILE A 225 -4.35 0.94 4.25
N HIS A 226 -4.80 2.18 4.30
CA HIS A 226 -4.12 3.31 3.69
C HIS A 226 -4.32 4.57 4.53
N SER A 227 -3.35 5.47 4.51
CA SER A 227 -3.46 6.75 5.20
C SER A 227 -3.80 7.85 4.20
N PHE A 228 -4.79 8.65 4.53
CA PHE A 228 -5.20 9.79 3.70
C PHE A 228 -6.00 10.75 4.58
N ASP A 229 -5.81 12.05 4.37
CA ASP A 229 -6.58 13.12 5.00
C ASP A 229 -7.90 13.28 4.23
N ILE A 230 -8.95 12.59 4.71
CA ILE A 230 -10.21 12.48 3.96
C ILE A 230 -11.11 13.69 4.13
N ASP A 231 -11.05 14.36 5.28
CA ASP A 231 -11.87 15.52 5.60
C ASP A 231 -11.13 16.86 5.38
N SER A 232 -9.86 16.79 4.97
CA SER A 232 -9.00 17.94 4.67
C SER A 232 -8.73 18.82 5.90
N ASP A 233 -8.70 18.24 7.10
CA ASP A 233 -8.34 18.93 8.34
C ASP A 233 -6.82 19.06 8.55
N GLY A 234 -6.03 18.41 7.68
CA GLY A 234 -4.57 18.37 7.74
C GLY A 234 -4.00 17.17 8.50
N VAL A 235 -4.83 16.24 8.97
CA VAL A 235 -4.41 15.05 9.73
C VAL A 235 -4.89 13.77 9.05
N ALA A 236 -3.96 12.98 8.52
CA ALA A 236 -4.31 11.77 7.80
C ALA A 236 -4.95 10.69 8.70
N GLU A 237 -6.12 10.20 8.31
CA GLU A 237 -6.78 9.06 8.95
C GLU A 237 -6.36 7.72 8.35
N LEU A 238 -6.59 6.65 9.11
CA LEU A 238 -6.38 5.29 8.64
C LEU A 238 -7.67 4.75 7.99
N ILE A 239 -7.68 4.70 6.67
CA ILE A 239 -8.71 4.03 5.86
C ILE A 239 -8.48 2.52 5.92
N THR A 240 -9.55 1.74 6.05
CA THR A 240 -9.51 0.28 6.08
C THR A 240 -10.56 -0.32 5.15
N GLY A 241 -10.13 -1.20 4.25
CA GLY A 241 -10.99 -2.04 3.44
C GLY A 241 -11.16 -3.43 4.08
N TRP A 242 -12.39 -3.81 4.41
CA TRP A 242 -12.72 -5.05 5.10
C TRP A 242 -13.15 -6.16 4.15
N SER A 243 -12.97 -7.41 4.57
CA SER A 243 -13.30 -8.60 3.78
C SER A 243 -14.78 -8.76 3.41
N ASN A 244 -15.68 -8.05 4.11
CA ASN A 244 -17.11 -8.02 3.80
C ASN A 244 -17.49 -6.90 2.80
N GLY A 245 -16.51 -6.22 2.21
CA GLY A 245 -16.72 -5.12 1.26
C GLY A 245 -16.98 -3.76 1.91
N LYS A 246 -17.00 -3.66 3.24
CA LYS A 246 -17.08 -2.37 3.94
C LYS A 246 -15.74 -1.63 3.79
N ALA A 247 -15.81 -0.31 3.63
CA ALA A 247 -14.69 0.59 3.89
C ALA A 247 -15.07 1.56 5.02
N ASP A 248 -14.13 1.86 5.92
CA ASP A 248 -14.27 2.91 6.93
C ASP A 248 -12.91 3.58 7.18
N TYR A 249 -12.90 4.68 7.93
CA TYR A 249 -11.68 5.40 8.32
C TYR A 249 -11.72 5.76 9.80
N ARG A 250 -10.53 5.97 10.40
CA ARG A 250 -10.36 6.27 11.83
C ARG A 250 -9.16 7.16 12.07
N LEU A 251 -9.34 8.19 12.89
CA LEU A 251 -8.27 9.07 13.37
C LEU A 251 -7.73 8.60 14.73
N ASP A 252 -8.62 8.47 15.72
CA ASP A 252 -8.34 8.19 17.13
C ASP A 252 -8.84 6.79 17.57
N GLY A 253 -9.19 5.94 16.61
CA GLY A 253 -9.81 4.63 16.84
C GLY A 253 -11.33 4.68 16.89
N THR A 254 -11.94 5.87 16.93
CA THR A 254 -13.38 6.04 16.75
C THR A 254 -13.74 5.81 15.29
N GLN A 255 -14.71 4.93 15.04
CA GLN A 255 -15.15 4.64 13.67
C GLN A 255 -15.82 5.88 13.08
N GLN A 256 -15.40 6.26 11.88
CA GLN A 256 -16.15 7.17 11.02
C GLN A 256 -16.50 6.46 9.71
N LEU A 257 -17.68 6.73 9.17
CA LEU A 257 -18.24 6.03 8.00
C LEU A 257 -17.79 6.71 6.71
N LEU A 258 -17.23 5.92 5.80
CA LEU A 258 -16.95 6.30 4.43
C LEU A 258 -18.11 5.84 3.55
N CYS A 259 -18.73 6.75 2.82
CA CYS A 259 -19.75 6.44 1.82
C CYS A 259 -19.21 6.82 0.44
N VAL A 260 -19.17 5.84 -0.46
CA VAL A 260 -18.88 6.06 -1.87
C VAL A 260 -20.20 5.97 -2.63
N SER A 261 -20.60 7.04 -3.32
CA SER A 261 -21.77 7.00 -4.20
C SER A 261 -21.48 6.20 -5.48
N THR A 262 -22.52 5.75 -6.18
CA THR A 262 -22.36 5.09 -7.49
C THR A 262 -21.77 6.02 -8.56
N GLU A 263 -21.76 7.32 -8.31
CA GLU A 263 -21.18 8.35 -9.18
C GLU A 263 -19.71 8.69 -8.81
N GLY A 264 -19.17 8.03 -7.78
CA GLY A 264 -17.79 8.22 -7.32
C GLY A 264 -17.60 9.36 -6.32
N GLU A 265 -18.67 9.97 -5.81
CA GLU A 265 -18.54 10.92 -4.70
C GLU A 265 -18.17 10.18 -3.42
N ILE A 266 -17.10 10.61 -2.77
CA ILE A 266 -16.67 10.09 -1.47
C ILE A 266 -17.10 11.09 -0.41
N LYS A 267 -17.89 10.64 0.57
CA LYS A 267 -18.31 11.44 1.72
C LYS A 267 -18.00 10.74 3.03
N ALA A 268 -17.63 11.55 4.01
CA ALA A 268 -17.27 11.16 5.35
C ALA A 268 -18.43 11.50 6.30
N TYR A 269 -18.84 10.56 7.14
CA TYR A 269 -19.92 10.77 8.12
C TYR A 269 -19.54 10.24 9.50
N ASN A 270 -19.83 11.02 10.53
CA ASN A 270 -19.83 10.52 11.89
C ASN A 270 -20.95 9.49 12.07
N PRO A 271 -20.74 8.37 12.79
CA PRO A 271 -21.81 7.45 13.11
C PRO A 271 -22.91 8.16 13.88
N ALA A 272 -24.17 7.86 13.57
CA ALA A 272 -25.28 8.38 14.34
C ALA A 272 -25.13 8.03 15.84
N PRO A 273 -25.39 8.97 16.76
CA PRO A 273 -25.39 8.71 18.21
C PRO A 273 -26.27 7.50 18.54
N ALA A 274 -25.92 6.76 19.59
CA ALA A 274 -26.65 5.55 20.00
C ALA A 274 -28.16 5.83 20.22
N GLU A 275 -28.50 7.03 20.65
CA GLU A 275 -29.86 7.53 20.87
C GLU A 275 -30.71 7.62 19.59
N MET A 276 -30.09 7.80 18.41
CA MET A 276 -30.78 7.88 17.12
C MET A 276 -31.03 6.53 16.45
N ARG A 277 -30.38 5.44 16.92
CA ARG A 277 -30.53 4.10 16.30
C ARG A 277 -31.93 3.50 16.44
N GLY A 278 -32.77 4.05 17.34
CA GLY A 278 -34.14 3.59 17.56
C GLY A 278 -35.19 4.09 16.57
N ASN A 279 -34.88 5.10 15.74
CA ASN A 279 -35.92 5.83 14.97
C ASN A 279 -35.90 5.56 13.45
N LEU A 280 -35.09 4.61 12.97
CA LEU A 280 -34.91 4.35 11.54
C LEU A 280 -36.02 3.51 10.89
N MET A 281 -37.07 3.11 11.62
CA MET A 281 -38.19 2.34 11.04
C MET A 281 -39.34 3.18 10.47
N ASP A 282 -39.36 4.52 10.65
CA ASP A 282 -40.52 5.35 10.23
C ASP A 282 -40.19 6.46 9.21
N ALA A 283 -38.99 6.51 8.64
CA ALA A 283 -38.66 7.51 7.62
C ALA A 283 -38.92 6.98 6.18
N ASN A 284 -40.18 7.01 5.76
CA ASN A 284 -40.53 7.05 4.33
C ASN A 284 -40.00 8.37 3.72
N LEU A 285 -38.77 8.36 3.22
CA LEU A 285 -38.21 9.47 2.44
C LEU A 285 -38.54 9.27 0.96
N THR A 286 -39.79 9.57 0.59
CA THR A 286 -40.09 10.11 -0.75
C THR A 286 -39.64 11.56 -0.78
N GLY A 287 -38.58 11.85 -1.55
CA GLY A 287 -38.14 13.21 -1.81
C GLY A 287 -36.87 13.22 -2.65
N CYS A 288 -37.05 13.27 -3.97
CA CYS A 288 -36.02 13.67 -4.91
C CYS A 288 -35.48 15.05 -4.55
N PHE A 289 -34.16 15.24 -4.57
CA PHE A 289 -33.43 16.20 -5.42
C PHE A 289 -31.95 15.78 -5.48
#